data_AF-A0AB39PRI9-F1
#
_entry.id   AF-A0AB39PRI9-F1
#
_cell.length_a   1.000
_cell.length_b   1.000
_cell.length_c   1.000
_cell.angle_alpha   90.00
_cell.angle_beta   90.00
_cell.angle_gamma   90.00
#
_symmetry.space_group_name_H-M   'P 1'
#
loop_
_entity.id
_entity.type
_entity.pdbx_description
1 polymer ?
#
loop_
_entity_poly.entity_id
_entity_poly.type
_entity_poly.pdbx_seq_one_letter_code
_entity_poly.pdbx_strand_id
1 'polypeptide(L)'
;MTPCAPSPPPTPGGFPRHPGKWALIPTVRRSAPPSSSCSTPLIAGRRRAVRLGGSFDMATQKLGVRRIGSATWSGAVGRMSAPFRRPSRRRRQEELTQDLLRQLAGVAEEIRHANLIQLQRLIVGQVDRAMADPALMAAMSTLDDLPDFKRRQLLFVNREYATILLAYRIGSVSWGELLGHLRVLCRNSVFADYWERTAEHRRSLPGESIEAKVGEAVDVIMEELAEGPDEWWVVGPSPEG
;
A
#
# COMPACT_ATOMS: atom_id res chain seq x y z
N MET A 1 -42.30 21.28 -62.27
CA MET A 1 -41.04 21.39 -61.50
C MET A 1 -41.39 21.96 -60.14
N THR A 2 -41.36 21.12 -59.13
CA THR A 2 -41.77 21.42 -57.75
C THR A 2 -40.69 20.80 -56.85
N PRO A 3 -40.06 21.53 -55.92
CA PRO A 3 -38.97 20.96 -55.13
C PRO A 3 -39.50 20.11 -53.99
N CYS A 4 -38.91 18.92 -53.81
CA CYS A 4 -39.12 18.05 -52.67
C CYS A 4 -38.66 18.74 -51.37
N ALA A 5 -39.50 18.69 -50.35
CA ALA A 5 -39.14 19.06 -48.98
C ALA A 5 -38.19 18.01 -48.36
N PRO A 6 -37.23 18.41 -47.50
CA PRO A 6 -36.34 17.48 -46.81
C PRO A 6 -37.04 16.75 -45.66
N SER A 7 -36.74 15.46 -45.51
CA SER A 7 -37.24 14.59 -44.45
C SER A 7 -36.73 15.00 -43.06
N PRO A 8 -37.53 14.82 -41.98
CA PRO A 8 -37.10 15.11 -40.62
C PRO A 8 -36.11 14.05 -40.07
N PRO A 9 -35.25 14.42 -39.10
CA PRO A 9 -34.27 13.50 -38.51
C PRO A 9 -34.93 12.47 -37.58
N PRO A 10 -34.31 11.28 -37.41
CA PRO A 10 -34.86 10.23 -36.55
C PRO A 10 -34.76 10.58 -35.06
N THR A 11 -35.84 10.32 -34.34
CA THR A 11 -35.96 10.45 -32.88
C THR A 11 -35.05 9.43 -32.18
N PRO A 12 -34.30 9.80 -31.11
CA PRO A 12 -33.54 8.82 -30.35
C PRO A 12 -34.48 7.86 -29.61
N GLY A 13 -34.32 6.57 -29.91
CA GLY A 13 -35.07 5.47 -29.31
C GLY A 13 -34.90 5.41 -27.80
N GLY A 14 -36.02 5.23 -27.09
CA GLY A 14 -36.07 5.06 -25.65
C GLY A 14 -35.40 3.76 -25.21
N PHE A 15 -34.53 3.88 -24.21
CA PHE A 15 -33.99 2.74 -23.47
C PHE A 15 -35.08 2.08 -22.61
N PRO A 16 -35.20 0.75 -22.62
CA PRO A 16 -36.10 0.04 -21.72
C PRO A 16 -35.56 0.07 -20.29
N ARG A 17 -36.36 0.65 -19.36
CA ARG A 17 -36.16 0.51 -17.92
C ARG A 17 -36.66 -0.86 -17.47
N HIS A 18 -35.74 -1.77 -17.15
CA HIS A 18 -36.06 -2.93 -16.31
C HIS A 18 -35.53 -2.71 -14.88
N PRO A 19 -36.36 -2.85 -13.84
CA PRO A 19 -35.92 -2.78 -12.45
C PRO A 19 -35.35 -4.14 -12.02
N GLY A 20 -34.03 -4.28 -12.10
CA GLY A 20 -33.29 -5.40 -11.53
C GLY A 20 -33.14 -5.24 -10.02
N LYS A 21 -33.78 -6.15 -9.27
CA LYS A 21 -33.70 -6.30 -7.82
C LYS A 21 -32.27 -6.60 -7.39
N TRP A 22 -31.61 -5.68 -6.69
CA TRP A 22 -30.44 -6.00 -5.86
C TRP A 22 -30.89 -6.20 -4.43
N ALA A 23 -30.60 -7.39 -3.91
CA ALA A 23 -30.95 -7.83 -2.58
C ALA A 23 -30.31 -6.93 -1.52
N LEU A 24 -31.10 -6.65 -0.47
CA LEU A 24 -30.76 -5.89 0.71
C LEU A 24 -29.65 -6.59 1.50
N ILE A 25 -28.51 -5.93 1.66
CA ILE A 25 -27.55 -6.22 2.75
C ILE A 25 -27.98 -5.33 3.94
N PRO A 26 -28.20 -5.88 5.15
CA PRO A 26 -28.67 -5.10 6.27
C PRO A 26 -27.61 -4.11 6.74
N THR A 27 -27.93 -2.81 6.67
CA THR A 27 -27.18 -1.74 7.32
C THR A 27 -27.25 -1.90 8.84
N VAL A 28 -26.12 -2.24 9.46
CA VAL A 28 -25.94 -2.13 10.91
C VAL A 28 -26.01 -0.66 11.30
N ARG A 29 -27.08 -0.31 12.01
CA ARG A 29 -27.34 1.00 12.60
C ARG A 29 -26.29 1.27 13.68
N ARG A 30 -25.25 2.07 13.39
CA ARG A 30 -24.35 2.59 14.42
C ARG A 30 -25.08 3.70 15.19
N SER A 31 -25.40 3.40 16.44
CA SER A 31 -25.87 4.34 17.45
C SER A 31 -24.84 5.45 17.67
N ALA A 32 -25.29 6.70 17.67
CA ALA A 32 -24.47 7.85 18.08
C ALA A 32 -24.20 7.79 19.59
N PRO A 33 -22.98 8.11 20.08
CA PRO A 33 -22.74 8.28 21.50
C PRO A 33 -23.25 9.66 21.97
N PRO A 34 -23.75 9.77 23.22
CA PRO A 34 -24.25 11.03 23.76
C PRO A 34 -23.12 12.01 24.06
N SER A 35 -23.41 13.29 23.83
CA SER A 35 -22.63 14.45 24.26
C SER A 35 -22.54 14.50 25.78
N SER A 36 -21.33 14.30 26.33
CA SER A 36 -21.03 14.62 27.73
C SER A 36 -20.00 15.73 27.79
N SER A 37 -20.48 16.93 28.11
CA SER A 37 -19.70 18.04 28.64
C SER A 37 -18.98 17.61 29.91
N CYS A 38 -17.66 17.79 29.98
CA CYS A 38 -16.96 17.74 31.26
C CYS A 38 -15.85 18.78 31.28
N SER A 39 -15.99 19.70 32.22
CA SER A 39 -15.15 20.86 32.49
C SER A 39 -13.78 20.46 32.99
N THR A 40 -12.77 21.21 32.55
CA THR A 40 -11.37 21.18 33.01
C THR A 40 -11.24 21.68 34.45
N PRO A 41 -10.36 21.09 35.27
CA PRO A 41 -9.69 21.82 36.33
C PRO A 41 -8.18 21.95 36.08
N LEU A 42 -7.73 23.20 36.17
CA LEU A 42 -6.34 23.63 36.37
C LEU A 42 -5.82 23.10 37.71
N ILE A 43 -4.73 22.33 37.72
CA ILE A 43 -3.85 22.19 38.89
C ILE A 43 -2.38 22.21 38.46
N ALA A 44 -1.67 23.21 38.98
CA ALA A 44 -0.24 23.40 38.93
C ALA A 44 0.50 22.43 39.87
N GLY A 45 1.69 21.94 39.49
CA GLY A 45 2.45 21.05 40.36
C GLY A 45 3.87 20.71 39.89
N ARG A 46 4.83 21.58 40.26
CA ARG A 46 6.25 21.32 40.60
C ARG A 46 7.06 20.31 39.77
N ARG A 47 8.00 20.87 38.99
CA ARG A 47 9.27 20.22 38.61
C ARG A 47 10.23 20.22 39.81
N ARG A 48 10.86 19.09 40.12
CA ARG A 48 12.10 19.04 40.92
C ARG A 48 13.15 18.25 40.17
N ALA A 49 14.26 18.93 39.89
CA ALA A 49 15.51 18.37 39.44
C ALA A 49 16.15 17.53 40.56
N VAL A 50 16.82 16.45 40.20
CA VAL A 50 17.80 15.78 41.06
C VAL A 50 19.16 15.92 40.40
N ARG A 51 20.02 16.68 41.07
CA ARG A 51 21.42 16.91 40.76
C ARG A 51 22.27 15.96 41.63
N LEU A 52 23.32 15.46 41.00
CA LEU A 52 24.40 14.62 41.54
C LEU A 52 25.04 15.19 42.82
N GLY A 53 25.54 14.28 43.68
CA GLY A 53 26.62 14.56 44.62
C GLY A 53 26.64 13.61 45.82
N GLY A 54 27.84 13.08 46.13
CA GLY A 54 28.18 12.74 47.52
C GLY A 54 28.71 11.33 47.76
N SER A 55 30.01 11.16 47.55
CA SER A 55 30.85 10.13 48.17
C SER A 55 30.85 10.24 49.70
N PHE A 56 30.89 9.12 50.43
CA PHE A 56 31.57 8.99 51.72
C PHE A 56 31.93 7.52 52.02
N ASP A 57 33.22 7.26 52.21
CA ASP A 57 33.82 6.05 52.78
C ASP A 57 33.44 5.86 54.26
N MET A 58 33.27 4.62 54.73
CA MET A 58 33.64 4.26 56.12
C MET A 58 33.80 2.74 56.39
N ALA A 59 35.03 2.36 56.73
CA ALA A 59 35.50 1.46 57.78
C ALA A 59 34.93 0.02 57.95
N THR A 60 35.79 -0.94 57.59
CA THR A 60 36.34 -2.08 58.36
C THR A 60 35.62 -2.73 59.56
N GLN A 61 35.81 -4.06 59.59
CA GLN A 61 35.68 -5.09 60.65
C GLN A 61 34.30 -5.81 60.67
N LYS A 62 34.21 -7.14 60.65
CA LYS A 62 34.97 -8.11 61.46
C LYS A 62 35.28 -9.42 60.75
N LEU A 63 36.47 -9.93 61.06
CA LEU A 63 36.98 -11.26 60.79
C LEU A 63 36.12 -12.32 61.51
N GLY A 64 35.54 -13.23 60.73
CA GLY A 64 34.91 -14.46 61.21
C GLY A 64 35.76 -15.67 60.82
N VAL A 65 36.63 -16.08 61.73
CA VAL A 65 37.40 -17.33 61.63
C VAL A 65 36.46 -18.52 61.73
N ARG A 66 36.42 -19.37 60.70
CA ARG A 66 36.00 -20.76 60.87
C ARG A 66 36.83 -21.70 59.99
N ARG A 67 37.79 -22.34 60.64
CA ARG A 67 38.48 -23.57 60.19
C ARG A 67 37.45 -24.67 59.93
N ILE A 68 37.72 -25.50 58.93
CA ILE A 68 37.92 -26.97 58.97
C ILE A 68 37.78 -27.50 57.52
N GLY A 69 38.70 -28.36 57.11
CA GLY A 69 38.50 -29.23 55.95
C GLY A 69 39.61 -29.23 54.92
N SER A 70 40.81 -29.65 55.31
CA SER A 70 41.81 -30.21 54.39
C SER A 70 41.21 -31.45 53.72
N ALA A 71 41.02 -31.42 52.41
CA ALA A 71 40.86 -32.62 51.59
C ALA A 71 41.93 -32.57 50.50
N THR A 72 42.96 -33.40 50.67
CA THR A 72 43.92 -33.75 49.63
C THR A 72 43.15 -34.41 48.48
N TRP A 73 42.99 -33.70 47.37
CA TRP A 73 42.61 -34.32 46.10
C TRP A 73 43.82 -35.07 45.55
N SER A 74 44.01 -36.30 46.04
CA SER A 74 44.72 -37.32 45.29
C SER A 74 43.89 -37.65 44.04
N GLY A 75 44.55 -37.70 42.89
CA GLY A 75 43.94 -37.80 41.58
C GLY A 75 42.90 -38.92 41.45
N ALA A 76 41.77 -38.58 40.84
CA ALA A 76 40.82 -39.53 40.31
C ALA A 76 40.38 -39.07 38.91
N VAL A 77 40.98 -39.73 37.92
CA VAL A 77 40.43 -40.16 36.62
C VAL A 77 39.61 -39.12 35.84
N GLY A 78 40.17 -38.72 34.70
CA GLY A 78 39.52 -37.86 33.72
C GLY A 78 38.09 -38.26 33.44
N ARG A 79 37.16 -37.37 33.80
CA ARG A 79 35.82 -37.36 33.20
C ARG A 79 36.01 -37.05 31.72
N MET A 80 36.06 -38.10 30.90
CA MET A 80 35.79 -37.98 29.47
C MET A 80 34.39 -37.38 29.34
N SER A 81 34.36 -36.06 29.15
CA SER A 81 33.17 -35.38 28.67
C SER A 81 32.92 -35.95 27.29
N ALA A 82 31.99 -36.90 27.18
CA ALA A 82 31.56 -37.42 25.91
C ALA A 82 31.20 -36.23 25.02
N PRO A 83 31.96 -35.95 23.95
CA PRO A 83 31.54 -34.97 22.99
C PRO A 83 30.40 -35.63 22.20
N PHE A 84 29.53 -34.83 21.59
CA PHE A 84 28.53 -35.32 20.62
C PHE A 84 27.29 -36.01 21.18
N ARG A 85 26.36 -35.19 21.69
CA ARG A 85 24.92 -35.40 21.45
C ARG A 85 24.10 -34.10 21.30
N ARG A 86 24.74 -33.00 20.86
CA ARG A 86 24.11 -31.67 20.68
C ARG A 86 23.97 -31.09 19.26
N PRO A 87 24.39 -31.71 18.14
CA PRO A 87 24.18 -31.07 16.83
C PRO A 87 22.70 -30.99 16.44
N SER A 88 21.88 -31.96 16.84
CA SER A 88 20.44 -31.97 16.52
C SER A 88 19.65 -30.89 17.24
N ARG A 89 19.94 -30.61 18.53
CA ARG A 89 19.25 -29.55 19.29
C ARG A 89 19.58 -28.16 18.73
N ARG A 90 20.84 -27.92 18.37
CA ARG A 90 21.26 -26.66 17.76
C ARG A 90 20.62 -26.46 16.39
N ARG A 91 20.65 -27.47 15.51
CA ARG A 91 19.98 -27.43 14.20
C ARG A 91 18.48 -27.17 14.35
N ARG A 92 17.81 -27.87 15.26
CA ARG A 92 16.38 -27.66 15.52
C ARG A 92 16.07 -26.26 16.04
N GLN A 93 16.94 -25.67 16.86
CA GLN A 93 16.80 -24.29 17.32
C GLN A 93 17.02 -23.29 16.18
N GLU A 94 17.99 -23.53 15.30
CA GLU A 94 18.25 -22.73 14.11
C GLU A 94 17.06 -22.79 13.13
N GLU A 95 16.49 -23.98 12.89
CA GLU A 95 15.27 -24.19 12.09
C GLU A 95 14.08 -23.41 12.65
N LEU A 96 13.79 -23.55 13.95
CA LEU A 96 12.70 -22.80 14.60
C LEU A 96 12.90 -21.29 14.52
N THR A 97 14.15 -20.83 14.64
CA THR A 97 14.48 -19.40 14.53
C THR A 97 14.26 -18.92 13.09
N GLN A 98 14.68 -19.70 12.09
CA GLN A 98 14.44 -19.39 10.69
C GLN A 98 12.94 -19.37 10.36
N ASP A 99 12.18 -20.34 10.86
CA ASP A 99 10.73 -20.40 10.65
C ASP A 99 10.02 -19.21 11.29
N LEU A 100 10.41 -18.83 12.51
CA LEU A 100 9.88 -17.63 13.15
C LEU A 100 10.22 -16.36 12.36
N LEU A 101 11.46 -16.24 11.86
CA LEU A 101 11.85 -15.10 11.02
C LEU A 101 11.05 -15.04 9.71
N ARG A 102 10.80 -16.20 9.06
CA ARG A 102 9.94 -16.28 7.88
C ARG A 102 8.50 -15.86 8.20
N GLN A 103 7.96 -16.33 9.32
CA GLN A 103 6.61 -15.95 9.76
C GLN A 103 6.50 -14.45 10.07
N LEU A 104 7.48 -13.89 10.79
CA LEU A 104 7.52 -12.45 11.07
C LEU A 104 7.67 -11.62 9.80
N ALA A 105 8.48 -12.06 8.84
CA ALA A 105 8.60 -11.41 7.54
C ALA A 105 7.25 -11.44 6.79
N GLY A 106 6.54 -12.57 6.81
CA GLY A 106 5.20 -12.68 6.23
C GLY A 106 4.20 -11.74 6.89
N VAL A 107 4.16 -11.67 8.22
CA VAL A 107 3.26 -10.75 8.94
C VAL A 107 3.61 -9.28 8.66
N ALA A 108 4.90 -8.94 8.62
CA ALA A 108 5.34 -7.59 8.28
C ALA A 108 4.90 -7.18 6.86
N GLU A 109 4.93 -8.12 5.92
CA GLU A 109 4.46 -7.90 4.56
C GLU A 109 2.95 -7.71 4.47
N GLU A 110 2.17 -8.51 5.19
CA GLU A 110 0.71 -8.32 5.27
C GLU A 110 0.35 -6.96 5.90
N ILE A 111 1.11 -6.51 6.90
CA ILE A 111 0.95 -5.16 7.48
C ILE A 111 1.28 -4.09 6.43
N ARG A 112 2.35 -4.27 5.65
CA ARG A 112 2.72 -3.36 4.57
C ARG A 112 1.60 -3.26 3.52
N HIS A 113 1.05 -4.39 3.09
CA HIS A 113 -0.08 -4.43 2.15
C HIS A 113 -1.34 -3.76 2.72
N ALA A 114 -1.69 -4.07 3.98
CA ALA A 114 -2.82 -3.44 4.64
C ALA A 114 -2.67 -1.91 4.70
N ASN A 115 -1.46 -1.42 5.01
CA ASN A 115 -1.17 0.01 5.05
C ASN A 115 -1.31 0.67 3.67
N LEU A 116 -0.82 0.03 2.60
CA LEU A 116 -0.97 0.53 1.23
C LEU A 116 -2.44 0.61 0.82
N ILE A 117 -3.24 -0.40 1.15
CA ILE A 117 -4.68 -0.41 0.89
C ILE A 117 -5.39 0.71 1.66
N GLN A 118 -5.03 0.95 2.94
CA GLN A 118 -5.60 2.06 3.69
C GLN A 118 -5.23 3.42 3.10
N LEU A 119 -3.97 3.59 2.69
CA LEU A 119 -3.52 4.82 2.02
C LEU A 119 -4.34 5.08 0.76
N GLN A 120 -4.52 4.07 -0.10
CA GLN A 120 -5.33 4.21 -1.31
C GLN A 120 -6.78 4.59 -0.99
N ARG A 121 -7.39 3.99 0.03
CA ARG A 121 -8.76 4.34 0.44
C ARG A 121 -8.88 5.81 0.86
N LEU A 122 -7.88 6.33 1.57
CA LEU A 122 -7.85 7.74 1.95
C LEU A 122 -7.72 8.65 0.73
N ILE A 123 -6.80 8.33 -0.19
CA ILE A 123 -6.60 9.08 -1.44
C ILE A 123 -7.89 9.08 -2.28
N VAL A 124 -8.49 7.91 -2.50
CA VAL A 124 -9.77 7.76 -3.22
C VAL A 124 -10.86 8.62 -2.57
N GLY A 125 -11.01 8.55 -1.24
CA GLY A 125 -12.00 9.36 -0.53
C GLY A 125 -11.72 10.87 -0.57
N GLN A 126 -10.48 11.30 -0.77
CA GLN A 126 -10.14 12.70 -1.04
C GLN A 126 -10.53 13.09 -2.48
N VAL A 127 -10.18 12.26 -3.47
CA VAL A 127 -10.51 12.49 -4.88
C VAL A 127 -12.03 12.53 -5.08
N ASP A 128 -12.80 11.62 -4.47
CA ASP A 128 -14.27 11.62 -4.55
C ASP A 128 -14.89 12.92 -4.03
N ARG A 129 -14.36 13.45 -2.92
CA ARG A 129 -14.79 14.75 -2.38
C ARG A 129 -14.38 15.91 -3.29
N ALA A 130 -13.17 15.87 -3.85
CA ALA A 130 -12.72 16.87 -4.81
C ALA A 130 -13.54 16.83 -6.11
N MET A 131 -13.99 15.66 -6.56
CA MET A 131 -14.85 15.55 -7.75
C MET A 131 -16.25 16.15 -7.52
N ALA A 132 -16.75 16.14 -6.29
CA ALA A 132 -18.05 16.70 -5.92
C ALA A 132 -18.04 18.23 -5.69
N ASP A 133 -16.88 18.81 -5.40
CA ASP A 133 -16.72 20.23 -5.10
C ASP A 133 -15.61 20.87 -5.98
N PRO A 134 -15.97 21.75 -6.94
CA PRO A 134 -15.01 22.44 -7.79
C PRO A 134 -13.92 23.21 -7.03
N ALA A 135 -14.22 23.76 -5.84
CA ALA A 135 -13.24 24.49 -5.05
C ALA A 135 -12.16 23.54 -4.49
N LEU A 136 -12.55 22.36 -4.02
CA LEU A 136 -11.61 21.33 -3.58
C LEU A 136 -10.83 20.75 -4.76
N MET A 137 -11.46 20.64 -5.94
CA MET A 137 -10.80 20.20 -7.16
C MET A 137 -9.68 21.15 -7.59
N ALA A 138 -9.94 22.47 -7.54
CA ALA A 138 -8.95 23.49 -7.85
C ALA A 138 -7.76 23.46 -6.87
N ALA A 139 -8.00 23.14 -5.60
CA ALA A 139 -6.94 23.01 -4.60
C ALA A 139 -6.10 21.72 -4.76
N MET A 140 -6.68 20.65 -5.28
CA MET A 140 -6.01 19.35 -5.42
C MET A 140 -5.27 19.20 -6.75
N SER A 141 -5.80 19.75 -7.83
CA SER A 141 -5.31 19.54 -9.19
C SER A 141 -4.16 20.48 -9.52
N THR A 142 -3.05 19.93 -10.01
CA THR A 142 -1.99 20.69 -10.68
C THR A 142 -2.23 20.87 -12.18
N LEU A 143 -3.37 20.37 -12.68
CA LEU A 143 -3.80 20.53 -14.07
C LEU A 143 -4.55 21.85 -14.23
N ASP A 144 -3.84 22.84 -14.77
CA ASP A 144 -4.33 24.19 -15.05
C ASP A 144 -5.01 24.29 -16.43
N ASP A 145 -5.70 25.40 -16.69
CA ASP A 145 -6.32 25.75 -17.99
C ASP A 145 -7.33 24.73 -18.54
N LEU A 146 -8.04 24.03 -17.65
CA LEU A 146 -9.07 23.05 -18.02
C LEU A 146 -10.45 23.42 -17.50
N PRO A 147 -11.52 23.17 -18.28
CA PRO A 147 -12.86 23.21 -17.76
C PRO A 147 -13.06 22.10 -16.72
N ASP A 148 -13.88 22.35 -15.70
CA ASP A 148 -14.05 21.43 -14.56
C ASP A 148 -14.44 20.02 -14.97
N PHE A 149 -15.26 19.86 -16.03
CA PHE A 149 -15.65 18.53 -16.50
C PHE A 149 -14.43 17.72 -16.96
N LYS A 150 -13.49 18.35 -17.66
CA LYS A 150 -12.30 17.70 -18.19
C LYS A 150 -11.31 17.41 -17.06
N ARG A 151 -11.15 18.34 -16.11
CA ARG A 151 -10.35 18.12 -14.89
C ARG A 151 -10.84 16.88 -14.12
N ARG A 152 -12.15 16.69 -13.95
CA ARG A 152 -12.72 15.47 -13.34
C ARG A 152 -12.37 14.21 -14.12
N GLN A 153 -12.45 14.24 -15.44
CA GLN A 153 -12.10 13.10 -16.29
C GLN A 153 -10.63 12.71 -16.11
N LEU A 154 -9.71 13.69 -16.12
CA LEU A 154 -8.28 13.45 -15.94
C LEU A 154 -7.96 12.91 -14.53
N LEU A 155 -8.60 13.44 -13.48
CA LEU A 155 -8.46 12.91 -12.12
C LEU A 155 -9.01 11.48 -11.99
N PHE A 156 -10.10 11.17 -12.69
CA PHE A 156 -10.66 9.82 -12.71
C PHE A 156 -9.69 8.81 -13.34
N VAL A 157 -9.12 9.10 -14.51
CA VAL A 157 -8.18 8.17 -15.16
C VAL A 157 -6.87 8.03 -14.38
N ASN A 158 -6.40 9.09 -13.70
CA ASN A 158 -5.28 9.00 -12.76
C ASN A 158 -5.58 7.99 -11.63
N ARG A 159 -6.80 8.04 -11.08
CA ARG A 159 -7.25 7.09 -10.06
C ARG A 159 -7.30 5.65 -10.59
N GLU A 160 -7.78 5.44 -11.81
CA GLU A 160 -7.78 4.10 -12.44
C GLU A 160 -6.36 3.56 -12.59
N TYR A 161 -5.44 4.38 -13.12
CA TYR A 161 -4.01 4.04 -13.20
C TYR A 161 -3.41 3.66 -11.83
N ALA A 162 -3.64 4.50 -10.81
CA ALA A 162 -3.15 4.23 -9.45
C ALA A 162 -3.73 2.93 -8.85
N THR A 163 -4.97 2.60 -9.19
CA THR A 163 -5.64 1.37 -8.72
C THR A 163 -5.02 0.13 -9.36
N ILE A 164 -4.76 0.18 -10.67
CA ILE A 164 -4.06 -0.88 -11.40
C ILE A 164 -2.64 -1.08 -10.84
N LEU A 165 -1.91 0.02 -10.61
CA LEU A 165 -0.56 -0.02 -10.03
C LEU A 165 -0.56 -0.58 -8.60
N LEU A 166 -1.58 -0.24 -7.80
CA LEU A 166 -1.73 -0.79 -6.46
C LEU A 166 -1.94 -2.30 -6.48
N ALA A 167 -2.79 -2.81 -7.39
CA ALA A 167 -3.04 -4.25 -7.53
C ALA A 167 -1.73 -5.01 -7.76
N TYR A 168 -0.83 -4.45 -8.58
CA TYR A 168 0.51 -5.01 -8.77
C TYR A 168 1.38 -4.91 -7.51
N ARG A 169 1.41 -3.74 -6.84
CA ARG A 169 2.23 -3.51 -5.63
C ARG A 169 1.89 -4.40 -4.44
N ILE A 170 0.64 -4.87 -4.34
CA ILE A 170 0.20 -5.81 -3.30
C ILE A 170 0.26 -7.28 -3.75
N GLY A 171 0.79 -7.54 -4.95
CA GLY A 171 0.93 -8.89 -5.50
C GLY A 171 -0.38 -9.55 -5.95
N SER A 172 -1.45 -8.77 -6.15
CA SER A 172 -2.73 -9.30 -6.63
C SER A 172 -2.75 -9.59 -8.13
N VAL A 173 -1.87 -8.94 -8.90
CA VAL A 173 -1.68 -9.18 -10.33
C VAL A 173 -0.19 -9.30 -10.64
N SER A 174 0.15 -10.14 -11.60
CA SER A 174 1.48 -10.29 -12.16
C SER A 174 1.86 -9.11 -13.07
N TRP A 175 3.14 -9.03 -13.45
CA TRP A 175 3.60 -8.01 -14.41
C TRP A 175 2.88 -8.10 -15.76
N GLY A 176 2.65 -9.32 -16.27
CA GLY A 176 1.93 -9.52 -17.54
C GLY A 176 0.48 -9.05 -17.48
N GLU A 177 -0.22 -9.33 -16.37
CA GLU A 177 -1.59 -8.86 -16.13
C GLU A 177 -1.64 -7.34 -15.96
N LEU A 178 -0.66 -6.75 -15.28
CA LEU A 178 -0.49 -5.30 -15.18
C LEU A 178 -0.41 -4.66 -16.58
N LEU A 179 0.48 -5.17 -17.44
CA LEU A 179 0.61 -4.66 -18.81
C LEU A 179 -0.69 -4.84 -19.61
N GLY A 180 -1.41 -5.95 -19.42
CA GLY A 180 -2.73 -6.17 -20.02
C GLY A 180 -3.74 -5.10 -19.61
N HIS A 181 -3.85 -4.79 -18.31
CA HIS A 181 -4.72 -3.73 -17.80
C HIS A 181 -4.32 -2.34 -18.32
N LEU A 182 -3.02 -2.04 -18.35
CA LEU A 182 -2.51 -0.77 -18.84
C LEU A 182 -2.78 -0.59 -20.34
N ARG A 183 -2.64 -1.63 -21.17
CA ARG A 183 -3.01 -1.57 -22.59
C ARG A 183 -4.47 -1.17 -22.81
N VAL A 184 -5.39 -1.76 -22.04
CA VAL A 184 -6.81 -1.38 -22.11
C VAL A 184 -7.00 0.08 -21.73
N LEU A 185 -6.33 0.55 -20.67
CA LEU A 185 -6.40 1.93 -20.23
C LEU A 185 -5.82 2.91 -21.27
N CYS A 186 -4.72 2.55 -21.93
CA CYS A 186 -4.04 3.38 -22.94
C CYS A 186 -4.89 3.68 -24.18
N ARG A 187 -5.88 2.83 -24.50
CA ARG A 187 -6.83 3.08 -25.59
C ARG A 187 -7.82 4.20 -25.29
N ASN A 188 -7.92 4.64 -24.03
CA ASN A 188 -8.79 5.73 -23.64
C ASN A 188 -8.12 7.07 -23.96
N SER A 189 -8.73 7.87 -24.85
CA SER A 189 -8.20 9.19 -25.24
C SER A 189 -8.08 10.18 -24.07
N VAL A 190 -8.89 10.03 -23.02
CA VAL A 190 -8.75 10.81 -21.78
C VAL A 190 -7.48 10.43 -21.04
N PHE A 191 -7.13 9.14 -21.01
CA PHE A 191 -5.89 8.68 -20.41
C PHE A 191 -4.69 9.14 -21.23
N ALA A 192 -4.75 9.09 -22.56
CA ALA A 192 -3.70 9.63 -23.43
C ALA A 192 -3.38 11.11 -23.13
N ASP A 193 -4.42 11.95 -23.04
CA ASP A 193 -4.30 13.38 -22.71
C ASP A 193 -3.78 13.60 -21.27
N TYR A 194 -4.24 12.80 -20.30
CA TYR A 194 -3.67 12.79 -18.95
C TYR A 194 -2.18 12.44 -18.97
N TRP A 195 -1.82 11.42 -19.74
CA TRP A 195 -0.47 10.89 -19.83
C TRP A 195 0.49 11.93 -20.38
N GLU A 196 0.12 12.61 -21.47
CA GLU A 196 0.92 13.70 -22.04
C GLU A 196 1.13 14.85 -21.05
N ARG A 197 0.05 15.32 -20.42
CA ARG A 197 0.09 16.46 -19.48
C ARG A 197 0.93 16.22 -18.24
N THR A 198 1.09 14.97 -17.83
CA THR A 198 1.81 14.60 -16.60
C THR A 198 3.21 14.06 -16.86
N ALA A 199 3.72 14.17 -18.09
CA ALA A 199 5.03 13.65 -18.48
C ALA A 199 6.19 14.21 -17.64
N GLU A 200 6.19 15.50 -17.32
CA GLU A 200 7.24 16.12 -16.47
C GLU A 200 7.27 15.52 -15.06
N HIS A 201 6.09 15.27 -14.47
CA HIS A 201 6.01 14.64 -13.15
C HIS A 201 6.62 13.23 -13.20
N ARG A 202 6.31 12.44 -14.22
CA ARG A 202 6.87 11.09 -14.38
C ARG A 202 8.36 11.09 -14.64
N ARG A 203 8.88 12.03 -15.45
CA ARG A 203 10.32 12.19 -15.68
C ARG A 203 11.11 12.55 -14.43
N SER A 204 10.47 13.14 -13.42
CA SER A 204 11.11 13.45 -12.14
C SER A 204 11.26 12.25 -11.20
N LEU A 205 10.63 11.11 -11.51
CA LEU A 205 10.66 9.93 -10.66
C LEU A 205 12.03 9.23 -10.70
N PRO A 206 12.49 8.64 -9.58
CA PRO A 206 13.68 7.81 -9.59
C PRO A 206 13.51 6.62 -10.54
N GLY A 207 14.49 6.39 -11.43
CA GLY A 207 14.40 5.31 -12.44
C GLY A 207 14.22 3.91 -11.87
N GLU A 208 14.72 3.66 -10.65
CA GLU A 208 14.53 2.36 -9.99
C GLU A 208 13.14 2.16 -9.36
N SER A 209 12.34 3.23 -9.28
CA SER A 209 11.00 3.13 -8.72
C SER A 209 10.11 2.29 -9.62
N ILE A 210 9.21 1.52 -9.01
CA ILE A 210 8.20 0.74 -9.74
C ILE A 210 7.38 1.64 -10.67
N GLU A 211 7.09 2.87 -10.24
CA GLU A 211 6.28 3.80 -11.02
C GLU A 211 7.01 4.34 -12.25
N ALA A 212 8.33 4.56 -12.17
CA ALA A 212 9.14 4.89 -13.35
C ALA A 212 9.18 3.74 -14.36
N LYS A 213 9.39 2.50 -13.88
CA LYS A 213 9.40 1.29 -14.73
C LYS A 213 8.05 1.03 -15.41
N VAL A 214 6.97 1.25 -14.67
CA VAL A 214 5.60 1.18 -15.23
C VAL A 214 5.34 2.33 -16.20
N GLY A 215 5.83 3.54 -15.88
CA GLY A 215 5.74 4.69 -16.78
C GLY A 215 6.40 4.43 -18.14
N GLU A 216 7.62 3.91 -18.15
CA GLU A 216 8.33 3.54 -19.37
C GLU A 216 7.55 2.47 -20.17
N ALA A 217 7.00 1.47 -19.50
CA ALA A 217 6.18 0.46 -20.17
C ALA A 217 4.90 1.06 -20.79
N VAL A 218 4.28 2.04 -20.14
CA VAL A 218 3.13 2.75 -20.70
C VAL A 218 3.54 3.63 -21.88
N ASP A 219 4.69 4.30 -21.80
CA ASP A 219 5.22 5.10 -22.92
C ASP A 219 5.40 4.23 -24.18
N VAL A 220 5.99 3.04 -24.02
CA VAL A 220 6.07 2.05 -25.11
C VAL A 220 4.67 1.68 -25.61
N ILE A 221 3.76 1.24 -24.73
CA ILE A 221 2.39 0.85 -25.13
C ILE A 221 1.69 1.98 -25.93
N MET A 222 1.87 3.23 -25.52
CA MET A 222 1.27 4.40 -26.17
C MET A 222 1.86 4.67 -27.56
N GLU A 223 3.19 4.54 -27.70
CA GLU A 223 3.89 4.62 -28.99
C GLU A 223 3.40 3.52 -29.92
N GLU A 224 3.40 2.27 -29.43
CA GLU A 224 3.04 1.16 -30.27
C GLU A 224 1.55 1.18 -30.69
N LEU A 225 0.64 1.68 -29.82
CA LEU A 225 -0.77 1.90 -30.17
C LEU A 225 -0.97 3.00 -31.24
N ALA A 226 -0.06 3.97 -31.32
CA ALA A 226 -0.10 5.01 -32.34
C ALA A 226 0.30 4.48 -33.72
N GLU A 227 1.13 3.44 -33.78
CA GLU A 227 1.58 2.80 -35.01
C GLU A 227 0.55 1.81 -35.59
N GLY A 228 -0.28 1.17 -34.75
CA GLY A 228 -1.32 0.24 -35.20
C GLY A 228 -2.16 -0.39 -34.08
N PRO A 229 -3.42 0.04 -33.85
CA PRO A 229 -4.21 -0.41 -32.70
C PRO A 229 -4.73 -1.86 -32.78
N ASP A 230 -4.74 -2.49 -33.96
CA ASP A 230 -5.49 -3.72 -34.24
C ASP A 230 -4.68 -5.03 -34.13
N GLU A 231 -3.36 -4.97 -33.94
CA GLU A 231 -2.47 -6.13 -34.16
C GLU A 231 -2.13 -6.95 -32.89
N TRP A 232 -2.59 -6.57 -31.69
CA TRP A 232 -1.99 -7.06 -30.43
C TRP A 232 -2.78 -8.02 -29.53
N TRP A 233 -3.95 -8.48 -29.94
CA TRP A 233 -4.81 -9.30 -29.07
C TRP A 233 -4.58 -10.81 -29.19
N VAL A 234 -3.62 -11.27 -30.00
CA VAL A 234 -3.34 -12.71 -30.16
C VAL A 234 -2.29 -13.18 -29.15
N VAL A 235 -2.68 -13.27 -27.88
CA VAL A 235 -1.98 -14.14 -26.92
C VAL A 235 -3.00 -14.89 -26.07
N GLY A 236 -3.71 -15.81 -26.71
CA GLY A 236 -4.09 -17.08 -26.09
C GLY A 236 -3.25 -18.18 -26.74
N PRO A 237 -2.98 -19.32 -26.09
CA PRO A 237 -2.44 -20.47 -26.81
C PRO A 237 -3.37 -20.75 -27.99
N SER A 238 -2.84 -20.74 -29.21
CA SER A 238 -3.59 -21.16 -30.39
C SER A 238 -4.13 -22.57 -30.10
N PRO A 239 -5.45 -22.81 -30.13
CA PRO A 239 -6.00 -24.14 -29.98
C PRO A 239 -5.87 -24.88 -31.31
N GLU A 240 -4.67 -24.97 -31.88
CA GLU A 240 -4.40 -25.75 -33.09
C GLU A 240 -3.05 -26.45 -33.01
N GLY A 241 -3.11 -27.77 -32.80
CA GLY A 241 -2.22 -28.77 -33.40
C GLY A 241 -0.93 -29.10 -32.66
#